data_AF-A0A368H5Q8-F1
#
_entry.id   AF-A0A368H5Q8-F1
#
_cell.length_a   1.000
_cell.length_b   1.000
_cell.length_c   1.000
_cell.angle_alpha   90.00
_cell.angle_beta   90.00
_cell.angle_gamma   90.00
#
_symmetry.space_group_name_H-M   'P 1'
#
loop_
_entity.id
_entity.type
_entity.pdbx_description
1 polymer ?
#
loop_
_entity_poly.entity_id
_entity_poly.type
_entity_poly.pdbx_seq_one_letter_code
_entity_poly.pdbx_strand_id
1 'polypeptide(L)'
;MAVKRGDIDNFPNLAPPSDQGNERLKLKMVDFDAEILRLNYEALGCTNRMVAELEKINEDGVMALAALENQDEQLDKLESNLHQINDDISAVRNDIKKMERCCCFNFLCLPLKRYRKNKDKENKERAVASSIIVKNRPSIRRRNADFIPKLTEDAIEDEIEGNLRQVDDTLNSIKHLAVDINVQLSIQEPKLDRIQDLMENSDLAMGGANERVKKLLSD
;
A
#
# COMPACT_ATOMS: atom_id res chain seq x y z
N MET A 1 45.75 -40.85 84.12
CA MET A 1 46.34 -41.37 82.87
C MET A 1 46.50 -40.20 81.92
N ALA A 2 47.74 -39.89 81.53
CA ALA A 2 48.09 -38.74 80.71
C ALA A 2 47.80 -39.02 79.22
N VAL A 3 47.22 -38.06 78.50
CA VAL A 3 47.15 -38.06 77.04
C VAL A 3 48.12 -36.99 76.53
N LYS A 4 49.06 -37.45 75.70
CA LYS A 4 50.19 -36.71 75.16
C LYS A 4 49.74 -35.66 74.14
N ARG A 5 50.39 -34.50 74.17
CA ARG A 5 50.47 -33.57 73.03
C ARG A 5 51.29 -34.23 71.95
N GLY A 6 50.71 -34.45 70.78
CA GLY A 6 51.39 -34.92 69.58
C GLY A 6 50.61 -34.42 68.37
N ASP A 7 51.33 -33.75 67.47
CA ASP A 7 51.05 -33.63 66.05
C ASP A 7 50.02 -32.57 65.63
N ILE A 8 50.29 -31.32 66.02
CA ILE A 8 49.94 -30.15 65.19
C ILE A 8 51.20 -29.87 64.37
N ASP A 9 51.30 -30.41 63.15
CA ASP A 9 52.22 -29.96 62.09
C ASP A 9 52.15 -30.93 60.89
N ASN A 10 50.99 -31.05 60.24
CA ASN A 10 50.96 -31.58 58.86
C ASN A 10 49.69 -31.15 58.12
N PHE A 11 49.53 -29.83 57.92
CA PHE A 11 48.68 -29.36 56.83
C PHE A 11 49.55 -29.28 55.58
N PRO A 12 49.22 -29.99 54.48
CA PRO A 12 49.87 -29.73 53.21
C PRO A 12 49.63 -28.27 52.88
N ASN A 13 50.73 -27.52 52.78
CA ASN A 13 50.73 -26.14 52.34
C ASN A 13 50.18 -26.13 50.90
N LEU A 14 48.87 -25.94 50.78
CA LEU A 14 48.20 -25.67 49.51
C LEU A 14 48.78 -24.34 49.03
N ALA A 15 49.80 -24.44 48.18
CA ALA A 15 50.32 -23.29 47.46
C ALA A 15 49.12 -22.55 46.85
N PRO A 16 48.99 -21.23 47.05
CA PRO A 16 47.89 -20.48 46.46
C PRO A 16 47.89 -20.73 44.95
N PRO A 17 46.71 -20.92 44.33
CA PRO A 17 46.62 -21.15 42.89
C PRO A 17 47.35 -20.00 42.19
N SER A 18 48.19 -20.34 41.19
CA SER A 18 49.02 -19.38 40.47
C SER A 18 48.18 -18.18 39.99
N ASP A 19 48.47 -17.00 40.52
CA ASP A 19 47.72 -15.75 40.31
C ASP A 19 47.56 -15.43 38.81
N GLN A 20 48.58 -15.80 38.01
CA GLN A 20 48.61 -15.69 36.55
C GLN A 20 47.43 -16.37 35.82
N GLY A 21 46.95 -17.51 36.31
CA GLY A 21 45.82 -18.23 35.69
C GLY A 21 44.50 -17.50 35.92
N ASN A 22 44.34 -16.91 37.11
CA ASN A 22 43.17 -16.13 37.49
C ASN A 22 43.15 -14.76 36.82
N GLU A 23 44.30 -14.10 36.69
CA GLU A 23 44.43 -12.86 35.93
C GLU A 23 44.10 -13.05 34.45
N ARG A 24 44.56 -14.14 33.82
CA ARG A 24 44.24 -14.44 32.43
C ARG A 24 42.75 -14.71 32.20
N LEU A 25 42.08 -15.39 33.13
CA LEU A 25 40.64 -15.61 33.07
C LEU A 25 39.86 -14.30 33.26
N LYS A 26 40.27 -13.46 34.23
CA LYS A 26 39.70 -12.13 34.44
C LYS A 26 39.85 -11.23 33.21
N LEU A 27 41.02 -11.24 32.58
CA LEU A 27 41.26 -10.44 31.37
C LEU A 27 40.35 -10.87 30.22
N LYS A 28 40.22 -12.18 29.96
CA LYS A 28 39.30 -12.68 28.93
C LYS A 28 37.84 -12.35 29.22
N MET A 29 37.44 -12.35 30.49
CA MET A 29 36.09 -11.97 30.89
C MET A 29 35.83 -10.50 30.59
N VAL A 30 36.77 -9.61 30.93
CA VAL A 30 36.71 -8.18 30.57
C VAL A 30 36.65 -7.98 29.05
N ASP A 31 37.42 -8.76 28.28
CA ASP A 31 37.38 -8.70 26.81
C ASP A 31 36.00 -9.11 26.26
N PHE A 32 35.37 -10.14 26.83
CA PHE A 32 34.02 -10.55 26.43
C PHE A 32 32.96 -9.53 26.82
N ASP A 33 33.01 -8.98 28.03
CA ASP A 33 32.08 -7.95 28.49
C ASP A 33 32.16 -6.69 27.62
N ALA A 34 33.37 -6.30 27.22
CA ALA A 34 33.60 -5.18 26.30
C ALA A 34 32.98 -5.43 24.92
N GLU A 35 33.09 -6.65 24.38
CA GLU A 35 32.50 -7.00 23.09
C GLU A 35 30.96 -7.08 23.15
N ILE A 36 30.39 -7.60 24.24
CA ILE A 36 28.94 -7.62 24.46
C ILE A 36 28.38 -6.20 24.44
N LEU A 37 28.98 -5.29 25.21
CA LEU A 37 28.56 -3.89 25.22
C LEU A 37 28.65 -3.26 23.82
N ARG A 38 29.75 -3.50 23.11
CA ARG A 38 29.95 -2.99 21.74
C ARG A 38 28.83 -3.45 20.80
N LEU A 39 28.48 -4.74 20.83
CA LEU A 39 27.42 -5.31 20.01
C LEU A 39 26.04 -4.77 20.39
N ASN A 40 25.75 -4.60 21.69
CA ASN A 40 24.48 -4.03 22.14
C ASN A 40 24.30 -2.59 21.67
N TYR A 41 25.34 -1.75 21.75
CA TYR A 41 25.27 -0.37 21.22
C TYR A 41 25.10 -0.34 19.69
N GLU A 42 25.77 -1.24 18.97
CA GLU A 42 25.61 -1.35 17.52
C GLU A 42 24.19 -1.79 17.14
N ALA A 43 23.65 -2.79 17.84
CA ALA A 43 22.28 -3.27 17.66
C ALA A 43 21.25 -2.18 17.97
N LEU A 44 21.44 -1.44 19.07
CA LEU A 44 20.58 -0.31 19.42
C LEU A 44 20.59 0.77 18.33
N GLY A 45 21.78 1.11 17.81
CA GLY A 45 21.90 2.04 16.69
C GLY A 45 21.18 1.54 15.44
N CYS A 46 21.18 0.23 15.19
CA CYS A 46 20.43 -0.37 14.08
C CYS A 46 18.92 -0.31 14.31
N THR A 47 18.43 -0.66 15.49
CA THR A 47 16.99 -0.63 15.79
C THR A 47 16.44 0.79 15.78
N ASN A 48 17.21 1.78 16.25
CA ASN A 48 16.82 3.19 16.17
C ASN A 48 16.67 3.67 14.73
N ARG A 49 17.61 3.29 13.84
CA ARG A 49 17.48 3.60 12.40
C ARG A 49 16.27 2.90 11.80
N MET A 50 16.05 1.64 12.14
CA MET A 50 14.92 0.86 11.61
C MET A 50 13.57 1.47 12.01
N VAL A 51 13.41 1.89 13.27
CA VAL A 51 12.19 2.60 13.73
C VAL A 51 11.98 3.86 12.90
N ALA A 52 12.99 4.73 12.79
CA ALA A 52 12.86 5.99 12.07
C ALA A 52 12.56 5.79 10.57
N GLU A 53 13.20 4.82 9.93
CA GLU A 53 12.96 4.50 8.52
C GLU A 53 11.55 3.94 8.30
N LEU A 54 11.07 3.07 9.18
CA LEU A 54 9.74 2.49 9.05
C LEU A 54 8.63 3.49 9.35
N GLU A 55 8.80 4.37 10.34
CA GLU A 55 7.86 5.47 10.58
C GLU A 55 7.72 6.35 9.35
N LYS A 56 8.84 6.71 8.72
CA LYS A 56 8.84 7.47 7.47
C LYS A 56 8.14 6.71 6.34
N ILE A 57 8.42 5.42 6.15
CA ILE A 57 7.75 4.60 5.12
C ILE A 57 6.25 4.53 5.38
N ASN A 58 5.83 4.44 6.64
CA ASN A 58 4.42 4.42 7.01
C ASN A 58 3.74 5.76 6.70
N GLU A 59 4.37 6.89 7.03
CA GLU A 59 3.87 8.23 6.66
C GLU A 59 3.76 8.40 5.14
N ASP A 60 4.81 8.04 4.39
CA ASP A 60 4.83 8.08 2.93
C ASP A 60 3.73 7.17 2.33
N GLY A 61 3.51 6.00 2.94
CA GLY A 61 2.45 5.06 2.56
C GLY A 61 1.05 5.61 2.78
N VAL A 62 0.80 6.31 3.89
CA VAL A 62 -0.48 6.99 4.16
C VAL A 62 -0.72 8.10 3.13
N MET A 63 0.31 8.90 2.83
CA MET A 63 0.20 9.96 1.82
C MET A 63 -0.06 9.38 0.42
N ALA A 64 0.58 8.26 0.07
CA ALA A 64 0.35 7.58 -1.20
C ALA A 64 -1.10 7.06 -1.31
N LEU A 65 -1.64 6.47 -0.24
CA LEU A 65 -3.02 6.01 -0.22
C LEU A 65 -4.01 7.18 -0.38
N ALA A 66 -3.81 8.28 0.34
CA ALA A 66 -4.65 9.47 0.21
C ALA A 66 -4.58 10.08 -1.21
N ALA A 67 -3.39 10.07 -1.83
CA ALA A 67 -3.22 10.51 -3.21
C ALA A 67 -3.98 9.63 -4.20
N LEU A 68 -3.97 8.31 -4.00
CA LEU A 68 -4.73 7.35 -4.82
C LEU A 68 -6.25 7.54 -4.67
N GLU A 69 -6.75 7.78 -3.46
CA GLU A 69 -8.18 8.10 -3.24
C GLU A 69 -8.61 9.36 -3.98
N ASN A 70 -7.81 10.43 -3.88
CA ASN A 70 -8.07 11.66 -4.62
C ASN A 70 -7.98 11.46 -6.15
N GLN A 71 -7.04 10.64 -6.63
CA GLN A 71 -6.97 10.27 -8.05
C GLN A 71 -8.22 9.51 -8.50
N ASP A 72 -8.73 8.58 -7.69
CA ASP A 72 -9.95 7.84 -8.01
C ASP A 72 -11.17 8.77 -8.17
N GLU A 73 -11.34 9.75 -7.27
CA GLU A 73 -12.40 10.76 -7.39
C GLU A 73 -12.24 11.62 -8.65
N GLN A 74 -11.00 11.95 -9.03
CA GLN A 74 -10.74 12.67 -10.27
C GLN A 74 -11.09 11.84 -11.50
N LEU A 75 -10.83 10.52 -11.47
CA LEU A 75 -11.25 9.61 -12.53
C LEU A 75 -12.77 9.51 -12.64
N ASP A 76 -13.52 9.52 -11.53
CA ASP A 76 -15.00 9.55 -11.58
C ASP A 76 -15.52 10.83 -12.26
N LYS A 77 -14.94 11.98 -11.91
CA LYS A 77 -15.28 13.26 -12.54
C LYS A 77 -14.96 13.25 -14.03
N LEU A 78 -13.82 12.67 -14.41
CA LEU A 78 -13.42 12.54 -15.80
C LEU A 78 -14.38 11.63 -16.59
N GLU A 79 -14.71 10.45 -16.06
CA GLU A 79 -15.66 9.50 -16.67
C GLU A 79 -17.03 10.18 -16.86
N SER A 80 -17.53 10.92 -15.86
CA SER A 80 -18.78 11.68 -15.96
C SER A 80 -18.73 12.77 -17.03
N ASN A 81 -17.63 13.54 -17.11
CA ASN A 81 -17.47 14.60 -18.11
C ASN A 81 -17.43 14.03 -19.53
N LEU A 82 -16.75 12.89 -19.71
CA LEU A 82 -16.70 12.20 -20.99
C LEU A 82 -18.07 11.65 -21.41
N HIS A 83 -18.89 11.18 -20.46
CA HIS A 83 -20.27 10.79 -20.74
C HIS A 83 -21.10 11.98 -21.23
N GLN A 84 -20.97 13.13 -20.57
CA GLN A 84 -21.64 14.36 -21.00
C GLN A 84 -21.20 14.80 -22.40
N ILE A 85 -19.90 14.78 -22.67
CA ILE A 85 -19.35 15.11 -24.00
C ILE A 85 -19.94 14.18 -25.07
N ASN A 86 -20.01 12.89 -24.79
CA ASN A 86 -20.57 11.93 -25.74
C ASN A 86 -22.07 12.18 -26.01
N ASP A 87 -22.85 12.55 -24.98
CA ASP A 87 -24.25 12.94 -25.12
C ASP A 87 -24.40 14.24 -25.94
N ASP A 88 -23.56 15.23 -25.68
CA ASP A 88 -23.52 16.49 -26.41
C ASP A 88 -23.18 16.27 -27.90
N ILE A 89 -22.17 15.43 -28.19
CA ILE A 89 -21.82 15.05 -29.56
C ILE A 89 -23.00 14.34 -30.26
N SER A 90 -23.73 13.49 -29.54
CA SER A 90 -24.93 12.83 -30.06
C SER A 90 -26.03 13.83 -30.39
N ALA A 91 -26.24 14.85 -29.54
CA ALA A 91 -27.17 15.95 -29.80
C ALA A 91 -26.76 16.77 -31.03
N VAL A 92 -25.50 17.21 -31.10
CA VAL A 92 -24.94 17.94 -32.25
C VAL A 92 -25.11 17.14 -33.53
N ARG A 93 -24.81 15.84 -33.52
CA ARG A 93 -24.99 14.95 -34.68
C ARG A 93 -26.46 14.88 -35.14
N ASN A 94 -27.41 14.93 -34.21
CA ASN A 94 -28.83 14.95 -34.56
C ASN A 94 -29.26 16.29 -35.16
N ASP A 95 -28.71 17.40 -34.69
CA ASP A 95 -29.00 18.73 -35.23
C ASP A 95 -28.38 18.94 -36.61
N ILE A 96 -27.15 18.46 -36.84
CA ILE A 96 -26.53 18.40 -38.18
C ILE A 96 -27.46 17.64 -39.15
N LYS A 97 -27.99 16.47 -38.76
CA LYS A 97 -28.93 15.71 -39.60
C LYS A 97 -30.23 16.47 -39.89
N LYS A 98 -30.71 17.31 -38.97
CA LYS A 98 -31.89 18.16 -39.20
C LYS A 98 -31.56 19.27 -40.19
N MET A 99 -30.37 19.88 -40.07
CA MET A 99 -29.89 20.91 -41.01
C MET A 99 -29.69 20.33 -42.42
N GLU A 100 -29.06 19.16 -42.54
CA GLU A 100 -28.95 18.40 -43.81
C GLU A 100 -30.33 18.22 -44.48
N ARG A 101 -31.37 17.88 -43.70
CA ARG A 101 -32.74 17.74 -44.22
C ARG A 101 -33.39 19.07 -44.60
N CYS A 102 -33.09 20.15 -43.87
CA CYS A 102 -33.61 21.49 -44.12
C CYS A 102 -33.02 22.12 -45.40
N CYS A 103 -31.78 21.77 -45.74
CA CYS A 103 -31.11 22.26 -46.96
C CYS A 103 -31.55 21.53 -48.25
N CYS A 104 -32.23 20.38 -48.15
CA CYS A 104 -32.82 19.70 -49.32
C CYS A 104 -34.18 20.27 -49.77
N PHE A 105 -34.68 21.34 -49.14
CA PHE A 105 -36.01 21.90 -49.43
C PHE A 105 -36.13 22.71 -50.71
N ASN A 106 -35.06 22.86 -51.51
CA ASN A 106 -35.16 23.63 -52.74
C ASN A 106 -35.74 22.88 -53.94
N PHE A 107 -36.05 21.56 -53.91
CA PHE A 107 -36.68 20.95 -55.11
C PHE A 107 -37.70 19.80 -55.01
N LEU A 108 -38.04 19.15 -53.89
CA LEU A 108 -39.19 18.21 -53.93
C LEU A 108 -39.76 17.80 -52.56
N CYS A 109 -40.87 18.42 -52.14
CA CYS A 109 -41.74 17.91 -51.08
C CYS A 109 -42.82 17.00 -51.68
N LEU A 110 -42.70 15.68 -51.51
CA LEU A 110 -43.86 14.78 -51.53
C LEU A 110 -44.07 14.18 -50.12
N PRO A 111 -45.32 14.08 -49.64
CA PRO A 111 -45.60 13.59 -48.30
C PRO A 111 -45.60 12.05 -48.30
N LEU A 112 -44.45 11.43 -48.01
CA LEU A 112 -44.44 9.99 -47.71
C LEU A 112 -44.73 9.74 -46.22
N LYS A 113 -45.96 9.27 -46.03
CA LYS A 113 -46.56 8.57 -44.90
C LYS A 113 -45.57 8.12 -43.80
N ARG A 114 -45.89 8.58 -42.59
CA ARG A 114 -45.46 8.00 -41.30
C ARG A 114 -45.60 6.47 -41.32
N TYR A 115 -44.49 5.78 -41.13
CA TYR A 115 -44.49 4.38 -40.70
C TYR A 115 -43.93 4.33 -39.27
N ARG A 116 -44.78 3.94 -38.31
CA ARG A 116 -44.44 3.71 -36.90
C ARG A 116 -43.47 2.53 -36.81
N LYS A 117 -42.52 2.61 -35.88
CA LYS A 117 -42.06 1.44 -35.13
C LYS A 117 -42.01 1.81 -33.66
N ASN A 118 -42.98 1.31 -32.91
CA ASN A 118 -42.83 1.10 -31.47
C ASN A 118 -41.66 0.12 -31.29
N LYS A 119 -40.78 0.42 -30.34
CA LYS A 119 -39.89 -0.57 -29.79
C LYS A 119 -39.73 -0.27 -28.30
N ASP A 120 -40.65 -0.84 -27.54
CA ASP A 120 -40.47 -1.08 -26.12
C ASP A 120 -39.22 -1.96 -25.97
N LYS A 121 -38.24 -1.46 -25.23
CA LYS A 121 -37.16 -2.27 -24.69
C LYS A 121 -36.96 -1.86 -23.24
N GLU A 122 -37.69 -2.59 -22.40
CA GLU A 122 -37.34 -2.87 -21.02
C GLU A 122 -35.89 -3.37 -20.97
N ASN A 123 -35.05 -2.74 -20.16
CA ASN A 123 -33.78 -3.35 -19.78
C ASN A 123 -33.69 -3.34 -18.25
N LYS A 124 -33.76 -4.54 -17.68
CA LYS A 124 -33.54 -4.82 -16.27
C LYS A 124 -32.10 -4.49 -15.91
N GLU A 125 -31.91 -3.48 -15.08
CA GLU A 125 -30.68 -3.32 -14.31
C GLU A 125 -30.50 -4.55 -13.41
N ARG A 126 -29.49 -5.35 -13.70
CA ARG A 126 -28.93 -6.30 -12.75
C ARG A 126 -27.87 -5.55 -11.96
N ALA A 127 -28.20 -5.20 -10.72
CA ALA A 127 -27.20 -4.82 -9.73
C ALA A 127 -26.22 -5.98 -9.56
N VAL A 128 -24.97 -5.79 -9.99
CA VAL A 128 -23.88 -6.71 -9.67
C VAL A 128 -23.26 -6.19 -8.38
N ALA A 129 -23.69 -6.75 -7.25
CA ALA A 129 -22.99 -6.56 -5.98
C ALA A 129 -21.65 -7.30 -6.06
N SER A 130 -20.57 -6.56 -6.29
CA SER A 130 -19.20 -7.06 -6.14
C SER A 130 -18.86 -7.14 -4.65
N SER A 131 -19.29 -8.21 -3.98
CA SER A 131 -18.81 -8.53 -2.64
C SER A 131 -17.43 -9.20 -2.76
N ILE A 132 -16.37 -8.41 -2.65
CA ILE A 132 -15.02 -8.94 -2.43
C ILE A 132 -14.99 -9.50 -1.02
N ILE A 133 -15.05 -10.83 -0.91
CA ILE A 133 -14.90 -11.54 0.36
C ILE A 133 -13.41 -11.56 0.68
N VAL A 134 -12.94 -10.57 1.44
CA VAL A 134 -11.64 -10.61 2.10
C VAL A 134 -11.72 -11.67 3.20
N LYS A 135 -11.21 -12.86 2.92
CA LYS A 135 -10.99 -13.88 3.95
C LYS A 135 -9.90 -13.36 4.89
N ASN A 136 -10.31 -12.74 5.99
CA ASN A 136 -9.44 -12.55 7.14
C ASN A 136 -8.98 -13.93 7.61
N ARG A 137 -7.74 -14.30 7.26
CA ARG A 137 -7.03 -15.34 7.99
C ARG A 137 -6.83 -14.82 9.40
N PRO A 138 -7.13 -15.62 10.44
CA PRO A 138 -6.87 -15.20 11.81
C PRO A 138 -5.39 -14.85 11.93
N SER A 139 -5.14 -13.68 12.51
CA SER A 139 -3.84 -13.23 12.95
C SER A 139 -3.09 -14.40 13.60
N ILE A 140 -1.87 -14.64 13.12
CA ILE A 140 -0.94 -15.56 13.77
C ILE A 140 -0.89 -15.13 15.23
N ARG A 141 -1.26 -16.06 16.12
CA ARG A 141 -1.23 -15.83 17.57
C ARG A 141 0.16 -15.28 17.92
N ARG A 142 0.20 -14.02 18.35
CA ARG A 142 1.38 -13.39 18.94
C ARG A 142 1.81 -14.28 20.10
N ARG A 143 2.92 -15.00 19.94
CA ARG A 143 3.66 -15.45 21.11
C ARG A 143 4.23 -14.17 21.68
N ASN A 144 3.84 -13.83 22.92
CA ASN A 144 4.55 -12.84 23.74
C ASN A 144 5.93 -13.40 24.08
N ALA A 145 6.72 -13.67 23.05
CA ALA A 145 8.10 -14.08 23.15
C ALA A 145 8.91 -12.82 22.89
N ASP A 146 9.90 -12.59 23.74
CA ASP A 146 10.85 -11.51 23.52
C ASP A 146 11.51 -11.71 22.15
N PHE A 147 11.70 -10.62 21.41
CA PHE A 147 12.33 -10.64 20.10
C PHE A 147 13.81 -11.01 20.21
N ILE A 148 14.44 -10.63 21.33
CA ILE A 148 15.81 -11.00 21.65
C ILE A 148 15.89 -11.77 22.98
N PRO A 149 16.78 -12.77 23.09
CA PRO A 149 17.13 -13.34 24.38
C PRO A 149 17.92 -12.30 25.18
N LYS A 150 17.52 -12.05 26.42
CA LYS A 150 18.25 -11.17 27.34
C LYS A 150 19.50 -11.88 27.87
N LEU A 151 20.64 -11.19 27.83
CA LEU A 151 21.92 -11.72 28.28
C LEU A 151 22.49 -10.90 29.43
N THR A 152 22.52 -9.58 29.29
CA THR A 152 22.99 -8.66 30.33
C THR A 152 21.86 -8.17 31.23
N GLU A 153 20.60 -8.30 30.80
CA GLU A 153 19.42 -7.79 31.51
C GLU A 153 19.54 -6.29 31.83
N ASP A 154 20.20 -5.55 30.93
CA ASP A 154 20.42 -4.11 31.08
C ASP A 154 19.34 -3.28 30.35
N ALA A 155 19.36 -1.98 30.63
CA ALA A 155 18.41 -1.04 30.01
C ALA A 155 18.58 -0.93 28.48
N ILE A 156 19.74 -1.30 27.93
CA ILE A 156 19.98 -1.25 26.48
C ILE A 156 19.25 -2.40 25.80
N GLU A 157 19.34 -3.63 26.35
CA GLU A 157 18.58 -4.77 25.86
C GLU A 157 17.06 -4.52 25.94
N ASP A 158 16.60 -3.87 27.02
CA ASP A 158 15.19 -3.45 27.14
C ASP A 158 14.77 -2.41 26.08
N GLU A 159 15.64 -1.46 25.75
CA GLU A 159 15.39 -0.47 24.69
C GLU A 159 15.39 -1.13 23.29
N ILE A 160 16.30 -2.06 23.03
CA ILE A 160 16.33 -2.83 21.78
C ILE A 160 15.04 -3.63 21.62
N GLU A 161 14.60 -4.34 22.66
CA GLU A 161 13.33 -5.08 22.66
C GLU A 161 12.13 -4.16 22.41
N GLY A 162 12.11 -2.98 23.04
CA GLY A 162 11.08 -1.96 22.82
C GLY A 162 11.04 -1.46 21.37
N ASN A 163 12.21 -1.14 20.80
CA ASN A 163 12.33 -0.72 19.41
C ASN A 163 11.87 -1.82 18.44
N LEU A 164 12.21 -3.09 18.69
CA LEU A 164 11.79 -4.22 17.85
C LEU A 164 10.28 -4.46 17.91
N ARG A 165 9.64 -4.21 19.06
CA ARG A 165 8.17 -4.22 19.18
C ARG A 165 7.53 -3.11 18.35
N GLN A 166 8.05 -1.90 18.44
CA GLN A 166 7.56 -0.78 17.64
C GLN A 166 7.72 -1.07 16.14
N VAL A 167 8.85 -1.65 15.75
CA VAL A 167 9.11 -2.10 14.38
C VAL A 167 8.08 -3.13 13.92
N ASP A 168 7.77 -4.16 14.73
CA ASP A 168 6.74 -5.16 14.39
C ASP A 168 5.37 -4.52 14.18
N ASP A 169 4.97 -3.59 15.07
CA ASP A 169 3.70 -2.88 14.96
C ASP A 169 3.65 -1.98 13.71
N THR A 170 4.70 -1.20 13.43
CA THR A 170 4.78 -0.34 12.25
C THR A 170 4.84 -1.17 10.96
N LEU A 171 5.56 -2.30 10.93
CA LEU A 171 5.56 -3.22 9.79
C LEU A 171 4.16 -3.79 9.52
N ASN A 172 3.40 -4.10 10.56
CA ASN A 172 2.03 -4.57 10.40
C ASN A 172 1.13 -3.45 9.83
N SER A 173 1.31 -2.20 10.27
CA SER A 173 0.65 -1.03 9.69
C SER A 173 0.99 -0.88 8.19
N ILE A 174 2.27 -0.90 7.83
CA ILE A 174 2.74 -0.83 6.43
C ILE A 174 2.14 -1.97 5.59
N LYS A 175 2.04 -3.18 6.15
CA LYS A 175 1.41 -4.30 5.47
C LYS A 175 -0.06 -4.04 5.16
N HIS A 176 -0.80 -3.44 6.09
CA HIS A 176 -2.19 -3.04 5.84
C HIS A 176 -2.26 -1.97 4.74
N LEU A 177 -1.44 -0.92 4.83
CA LEU A 177 -1.35 0.12 3.79
C LEU A 177 -1.03 -0.47 2.41
N ALA A 178 -0.07 -1.41 2.33
CA ALA A 178 0.28 -2.07 1.07
C ALA A 178 -0.88 -2.88 0.48
N VAL A 179 -1.70 -3.52 1.33
CA VAL A 179 -2.92 -4.21 0.88
C VAL A 179 -3.94 -3.19 0.36
N ASP A 180 -4.15 -2.09 1.08
CA ASP A 180 -5.13 -1.07 0.69
C ASP A 180 -4.73 -0.36 -0.62
N ILE A 181 -3.46 0.02 -0.76
CA ILE A 181 -2.88 0.56 -2.01
C ILE A 181 -3.10 -0.41 -3.16
N ASN A 182 -2.82 -1.70 -2.96
CA ASN A 182 -3.02 -2.70 -4.00
C ASN A 182 -4.50 -2.84 -4.41
N VAL A 183 -5.41 -2.78 -3.46
CA VAL A 183 -6.86 -2.82 -3.73
C VAL A 183 -7.28 -1.59 -4.54
N GLN A 184 -6.84 -0.39 -4.15
CA GLN A 184 -7.16 0.84 -4.88
C GLN A 184 -6.62 0.81 -6.31
N LEU A 185 -5.38 0.37 -6.52
CA LEU A 185 -4.82 0.22 -7.87
C LEU A 185 -5.61 -0.78 -8.72
N SER A 186 -6.03 -1.90 -8.13
CA SER A 186 -6.83 -2.92 -8.83
C SER A 186 -8.23 -2.42 -9.24
N ILE A 187 -8.77 -1.43 -8.53
CA ILE A 187 -10.05 -0.78 -8.86
C ILE A 187 -9.85 0.27 -9.95
N GLN A 188 -8.75 1.03 -9.88
CA GLN A 188 -8.45 2.10 -10.84
C GLN A 188 -8.06 1.57 -12.24
N GLU A 189 -7.35 0.44 -12.32
CA GLU A 189 -6.92 -0.15 -13.60
C GLU A 189 -8.08 -0.30 -14.63
N PRO A 190 -9.18 -1.01 -14.34
CA PRO A 190 -10.30 -1.12 -15.28
C PRO A 190 -11.08 0.19 -15.47
N LYS A 191 -10.95 1.17 -14.56
CA LYS A 191 -11.57 2.50 -14.70
C LYS A 191 -10.83 3.32 -15.75
N LEU A 192 -9.50 3.25 -15.77
CA LEU A 192 -8.68 3.86 -16.80
C LEU A 192 -9.01 3.30 -18.18
N ASP A 193 -9.18 1.98 -18.31
CA ASP A 193 -9.58 1.36 -19.58
C ASP A 193 -10.92 1.91 -20.10
N ARG A 194 -11.94 2.01 -19.23
CA ARG A 194 -13.26 2.57 -19.60
C ARG A 194 -13.16 4.03 -20.02
N ILE A 195 -12.38 4.83 -19.29
CA ILE A 195 -12.16 6.24 -19.59
C ILE A 195 -11.46 6.38 -20.95
N GLN A 196 -10.44 5.55 -21.21
CA GLN A 196 -9.74 5.55 -22.49
C GLN A 196 -10.69 5.22 -23.65
N ASP A 197 -11.47 4.15 -23.52
CA ASP A 197 -12.46 3.77 -24.53
C ASP A 197 -13.47 4.90 -24.79
N LEU A 198 -13.96 5.55 -23.73
CA LEU A 198 -14.93 6.64 -23.84
C LEU A 198 -14.32 7.89 -24.48
N MET A 199 -13.05 8.17 -24.18
CA MET A 199 -12.29 9.27 -24.76
C MET A 199 -12.05 9.06 -26.26
N GLU A 200 -11.58 7.88 -26.66
CA GLU A 200 -11.34 7.54 -28.07
C GLU A 200 -12.64 7.61 -28.89
N ASN A 201 -13.74 7.07 -28.35
CA ASN A 201 -15.05 7.14 -29.00
C ASN A 201 -15.55 8.59 -29.15
N SER A 202 -15.37 9.40 -28.11
CA SER A 202 -15.76 10.81 -28.12
C SER A 202 -14.95 11.62 -29.13
N ASP A 203 -13.63 11.41 -29.20
CA ASP A 203 -12.75 12.11 -30.16
C ASP A 203 -13.12 11.79 -31.62
N LEU A 204 -13.30 10.50 -31.93
CA LEU A 204 -13.74 10.06 -33.26
C LEU A 204 -15.12 10.64 -33.63
N ALA A 205 -16.06 10.62 -32.69
CA ALA A 205 -17.41 11.13 -32.91
C ALA A 205 -17.41 12.66 -33.11
N MET A 206 -16.60 13.39 -32.33
CA MET A 206 -16.45 14.85 -32.45
C MET A 206 -15.80 15.23 -33.78
N GLY A 207 -14.71 14.55 -34.17
CA GLY A 207 -14.07 14.76 -35.47
C GLY A 207 -15.02 14.52 -36.65
N GLY A 208 -15.82 13.45 -36.58
CA GLY A 208 -16.83 13.14 -37.60
C GLY A 208 -17.98 14.16 -37.65
N ALA A 209 -18.41 14.71 -36.51
CA ALA A 209 -19.40 15.78 -36.47
C ALA A 209 -18.84 17.08 -37.06
N ASN A 210 -17.61 17.44 -36.68
CA ASN A 210 -16.92 18.64 -37.18
C ASN A 210 -16.76 18.62 -38.70
N GLU A 211 -16.36 17.48 -39.28
CA GLU A 211 -16.23 17.34 -40.74
C GLU A 211 -17.56 17.53 -41.47
N ARG A 212 -18.68 17.05 -40.91
CA ARG A 212 -20.01 17.27 -41.49
C ARG A 212 -20.44 18.73 -41.42
N VAL A 213 -20.21 19.39 -40.28
CA VAL A 213 -20.47 20.83 -40.13
C VAL A 213 -19.66 21.62 -41.15
N LYS A 214 -18.38 21.30 -41.31
CA LYS A 214 -17.52 21.96 -42.29
C LYS A 214 -18.04 21.83 -43.73
N LYS A 215 -18.55 20.65 -44.10
CA LYS A 215 -19.22 20.45 -45.41
C LYS A 215 -20.47 21.31 -45.55
N LEU A 216 -21.35 21.34 -44.55
CA LEU A 216 -22.55 22.18 -44.56
C LEU A 216 -22.25 23.69 -44.64
N LEU A 217 -21.09 24.14 -44.17
CA LEU A 217 -20.65 25.54 -44.25
C LEU A 217 -19.91 25.88 -45.55
N SER A 218 -19.39 24.87 -46.25
CA SER A 218 -18.61 25.06 -47.49
C SER A 218 -19.48 24.97 -48.75
N ASP A 219 -20.68 24.38 -48.65
CA ASP A 219 -21.74 24.38 -49.67
C ASP A 219 -22.62 25.64 -49.55
#